data_AF-A0A5Q2TM84-F1
#
_entry.id   AF-A0A5Q2TM84-F1
#
_cell.length_a   1.000
_cell.length_b   1.000
_cell.length_c   1.000
_cell.angle_alpha   90.00
_cell.angle_beta   90.00
_cell.angle_gamma   90.00
#
_symmetry.space_group_name_H-M   'P 1'
#
loop_
_entity.id
_entity.type
_entity.pdbx_description
1 polymer ?
#
loop_
_entity_poly.entity_id
_entity_poly.type
_entity_poly.pdbx_seq_one_letter_code
_entity_poly.pdbx_strand_id
1 'polypeptide(L)' 'MTLHPLNLISKIEELRKEMTDVALKKGITSKESLHISQELDELLNDYEHYKQKHNQEKK' A
#
# COMPACT_ATOMS: atom_id res chain seq x y z
N MET A 1 -1.95 -13.74 16.48
CA MET A 1 -2.05 -12.28 16.34
C MET A 1 -2.65 -12.00 14.97
N THR A 2 -3.96 -11.74 14.92
CA THR A 2 -4.71 -11.61 13.66
C THR A 2 -4.32 -10.30 12.98
N LEU A 3 -3.62 -10.41 11.85
CA LEU A 3 -3.31 -9.28 10.98
C LEU A 3 -4.65 -8.74 10.45
N HIS A 4 -5.13 -7.63 11.00
CA HIS A 4 -6.41 -7.07 10.57
C HIS A 4 -6.24 -6.40 9.20
N PRO A 5 -6.97 -6.82 8.15
CA PRO A 5 -6.89 -6.21 6.82
C PRO A 5 -7.24 -4.72 6.84
N LEU A 6 -7.98 -4.27 7.87
CA LEU A 6 -8.28 -2.86 8.12
C LEU A 6 -7.01 -2.02 8.31
N ASN A 7 -5.97 -2.54 8.97
CA ASN A 7 -4.74 -1.79 9.20
C ASN A 7 -3.93 -1.62 7.91
N LEU A 8 -3.90 -2.65 7.06
CA LEU A 8 -3.28 -2.60 5.73
C LEU A 8 -3.99 -1.58 4.83
N ILE A 9 -5.32 -1.62 4.79
CA ILE A 9 -6.12 -0.66 3.99
C ILE A 9 -5.92 0.77 4.49
N SER A 10 -5.94 1.00 5.81
CA SER A 10 -5.67 2.33 6.36
C SER A 10 -4.27 2.84 6.01
N LYS A 11 -3.26 1.96 6.02
CA LYS A 11 -1.89 2.32 5.65
C LYS A 11 -1.74 2.63 4.17
N ILE A 12 -2.39 1.85 3.30
CA ILE A 12 -2.45 2.11 1.85
C ILE A 12 -3.09 3.46 1.58
N GLU A 13 -4.21 3.80 2.24
CA GLU A 13 -4.88 5.09 2.03
C GLU A 13 -4.05 6.28 2.55
N GLU A 14 -3.33 6.10 3.65
CA GLU A 14 -2.40 7.11 4.19
C GLU A 14 -1.28 7.39 3.17
N LEU A 15 -0.58 6.35 2.73
CA LEU A 15 0.51 6.47 1.76
C LEU A 15 0.04 6.96 0.40
N ARG A 16 -1.19 6.63 -0.04
CA ARG A 16 -1.76 7.16 -1.29
C ARG A 16 -1.94 8.67 -1.23
N LYS A 17 -2.40 9.20 -0.09
CA LYS A 17 -2.52 10.64 0.13
C LYS A 17 -1.15 11.31 0.18
N GLU A 18 -0.20 10.69 0.88
CA GLU A 18 1.17 11.19 0.98
C GLU A 18 1.86 11.22 -0.39
N MET A 19 1.74 10.14 -1.17
CA MET A 19 2.28 10.07 -2.54
C MET A 19 1.74 11.19 -3.40
N THR A 20 0.44 11.48 -3.31
CA THR A 20 -0.21 12.54 -4.07
C THR A 20 0.33 13.91 -3.67
N ASP A 21 0.45 14.18 -2.37
CA ASP A 21 0.99 15.43 -1.85
C ASP A 21 2.47 15.63 -2.25
N VAL A 22 3.29 14.59 -2.12
CA VAL A 22 4.71 14.62 -2.50
C VAL A 22 4.88 14.74 -4.01
N ALA A 23 4.07 14.04 -4.81
CA ALA A 23 4.09 14.18 -6.26
C ALA A 23 3.69 15.60 -6.72
N LEU A 24 2.73 16.22 -6.04
CA LEU A 24 2.33 17.61 -6.31
C LEU A 24 3.41 18.61 -5.89
N LYS A 25 4.10 18.39 -4.76
CA LYS A 25 5.11 19.31 -4.23
C LYS A 25 6.49 19.16 -4.86
N LYS A 26 6.92 17.92 -5.10
CA LYS A 26 8.29 17.55 -5.49
C LYS A 26 8.39 16.91 -6.86
N GLY A 27 7.26 16.55 -7.47
CA GLY A 27 7.19 15.88 -8.76
C GLY A 27 7.26 14.36 -8.63
N ILE A 28 6.59 13.66 -9.57
CA ILE A 28 6.47 12.20 -9.60
C ILE A 28 7.81 11.45 -9.72
N THR A 29 8.85 12.09 -10.24
CA THR A 29 10.20 11.51 -10.39
C THR A 29 11.11 11.85 -9.21
N SER A 30 10.60 12.55 -8.19
CA SER A 30 11.37 12.82 -6.99
C SER A 30 11.69 11.52 -6.27
N LYS A 31 12.86 11.46 -5.63
CA LYS A 31 13.28 10.30 -4.84
C LYS A 31 12.23 9.92 -3.78
N GLU A 32 11.56 10.92 -3.20
CA GLU A 32 10.50 10.71 -2.22
C GLU A 32 9.24 10.14 -2.85
N SER A 33 8.77 10.68 -3.98
CA SER A 33 7.63 10.09 -4.71
C SER A 33 7.89 8.65 -5.14
N LEU A 34 9.11 8.36 -5.60
CA LEU A 34 9.52 7.00 -5.96
C LEU A 34 9.56 6.08 -4.74
N HIS A 35 10.05 6.55 -3.61
CA HIS A 35 10.10 5.76 -2.37
C HIS A 35 8.70 5.43 -1.86
N ILE A 36 7.80 6.42 -1.83
CA ILE A 36 6.41 6.20 -1.41
C ILE A 36 5.68 5.27 -2.39
N SER A 37 5.94 5.39 -3.69
CA SER A 37 5.37 4.47 -4.70
C SER A 37 5.78 3.02 -4.43
N GLN A 38 7.07 2.79 -4.11
CA GLN A 38 7.58 1.46 -3.80
C GLN A 38 6.94 0.88 -2.54
N GLU A 39 6.82 1.69 -1.48
CA GLU A 39 6.18 1.27 -0.23
C GLU A 39 4.68 0.98 -0.41
N LEU A 40 3.99 1.77 -1.24
CA LEU A 40 2.59 1.54 -1.61
C LEU A 40 2.43 0.22 -2.37
N ASP A 41 3.30 -0.06 -3.34
CA ASP A 41 3.29 -1.29 -4.13
C ASP A 41 3.55 -2.53 -3.23
N GLU A 42 4.49 -2.44 -2.28
CA GLU A 42 4.75 -3.51 -1.31
C GLU A 42 3.51 -3.82 -0.46
N LEU A 43 2.84 -2.80 0.07
CA LEU A 43 1.63 -2.98 0.87
C LEU A 43 0.46 -3.53 0.07
N LEU A 44 0.33 -3.13 -1.20
CA LEU A 44 -0.68 -3.68 -2.10
C LEU A 44 -0.44 -5.16 -2.38
N ASN A 45 0.82 -5.55 -2.61
CA ASN A 45 1.22 -6.95 -2.78
C ASN A 45 0.94 -7.77 -1.52
N ASP A 46 1.24 -7.25 -0.33
CA ASP A 46 0.94 -7.91 0.94
C ASP A 46 -0.56 -8.08 1.16
N TYR A 47 -1.36 -7.06 0.85
CA TYR A 47 -2.81 -7.14 0.91
C TYR A 47 -3.37 -8.18 -0.07
N GLU A 48 -2.86 -8.21 -1.30
CA GLU A 48 -3.27 -9.19 -2.29
C GLU A 48 -2.90 -10.61 -1.87
N HIS A 49 -1.70 -10.81 -1.32
CA HIS A 49 -1.26 -12.11 -0.81
C HIS A 49 -2.12 -12.57 0.39
N TYR A 50 -2.46 -11.65 1.31
CA TYR A 50 -3.40 -11.92 2.40
C TYR A 50 -4.77 -12.35 1.86
N LYS A 51 -5.29 -11.62 0.87
CA LYS A 51 -6.57 -11.93 0.22
C LYS A 51 -6.55 -13.29 -0.48
N GLN A 52 -5.46 -13.61 -1.19
CA GLN A 52 -5.32 -14.90 -1.88
C GLN A 52 -5.26 -16.07 -0.90
N LYS A 53 -4.50 -15.97 0.20
CA LYS A 53 -4.47 -17.00 1.25
C LYS A 53 -5.84 -17.28 1.85
N HIS A 54 -6.60 -16.23 2.17
CA HIS A 54 -7.97 -16.39 2.69
C HIS A 54 -8.98 -16.92 1.66
N ASN A 55 -8.74 -16.71 0.36
CA ASN A 55 -9.62 -17.20 -0.69
C ASN A 55 -9.37 -18.68 -1.04
N GLN A 56 -8.20 -19.24 -0.68
CA GLN A 56 -7.90 -20.66 -0.86
C GLN A 56 -8.53 -21.57 0.21
N GLU A 57 -8.86 -21.05 1.40
CA GLU A 57 -9.54 -21.81 2.47
C GLU A 57 -11.03 -22.07 2.21
N LYS A 58 -11.61 -21.48 1.14
CA LYS A 58 -13.02 -21.66 0.76
C LYS A 58 -13.25 -22.66 -0.39
N LYS A 59 -12.21 -23.39 -0.82
CA LYS A 59 -12.32 -24.35 -1.93
C LYS A 59 -12.28 -25.80 -1.46
#